data_AF-A0A2G1VYJ9-F1
#
_entry.id   AF-A0A2G1VYJ9-F1
#
_cell.length_a   1.000
_cell.length_b   1.000
_cell.length_c   1.000
_cell.angle_alpha   90.00
_cell.angle_beta   90.00
_cell.angle_gamma   90.00
#
_symmetry.space_group_name_H-M   'P 1'
#
loop_
_entity.id
_entity.type
_entity.pdbx_description
1 polymer ?
#
loop_
_entity_poly.entity_id
_entity_poly.type
_entity_poly.pdbx_seq_one_letter_code
_entity_poly.pdbx_strand_id
1 'polypeptide(L)'
;MARLDKQQRKKLLREAKLKAMEDAAEALPLSNTQFKALFDMLDERLPIDGCDHTRRLTIAHIRSAGLPETETLEWLAENGGYCDCEVLANSEEAWEACKQYNTTT
;
A
#
# COMPACT_ATOMS: atom_id res chain seq x y z
N MET A 1 -8.83 -36.30 14.83
CA MET A 1 -8.55 -34.86 14.59
C MET A 1 -9.85 -34.09 14.76
N ALA A 2 -9.91 -33.15 15.72
CA ALA A 2 -11.11 -32.36 15.98
C ALA A 2 -11.41 -31.45 14.76
N ARG A 3 -12.63 -31.52 14.22
CA ARG A 3 -13.12 -30.53 13.26
C ARG A 3 -13.27 -29.21 14.02
N LEU A 4 -12.38 -28.26 13.77
CA LEU A 4 -12.60 -26.86 14.16
C LEU A 4 -14.00 -26.44 13.69
N ASP A 5 -14.80 -25.98 14.63
CA ASP A 5 -16.15 -25.48 14.34
C ASP A 5 -16.04 -24.24 13.42
N LYS A 6 -17.10 -23.98 12.64
CA LYS A 6 -17.14 -22.87 11.68
C LYS A 6 -16.85 -21.51 12.35
N GLN A 7 -17.31 -21.31 13.58
CA GLN A 7 -17.08 -20.09 14.36
C GLN A 7 -15.61 -19.96 14.80
N GLN A 8 -15.00 -21.02 15.31
CA GLN A 8 -13.58 -21.07 15.66
C GLN A 8 -12.69 -20.80 14.44
N ARG A 9 -13.00 -21.38 13.26
CA ARG A 9 -12.26 -21.09 12.02
C ARG A 9 -12.37 -19.61 11.63
N LYS A 10 -13.58 -19.04 11.69
CA LYS A 10 -13.82 -17.64 11.35
C LYS A 10 -13.06 -16.70 12.29
N LYS A 11 -13.01 -17.03 13.59
CA LYS A 11 -12.24 -16.27 14.60
C LYS A 11 -10.75 -16.30 14.30
N LEU A 12 -10.17 -17.48 14.12
CA LEU A 12 -8.74 -17.64 13.80
C LEU A 12 -8.34 -16.91 12.51
N LEU A 13 -9.17 -16.97 11.47
CA LEU A 13 -8.93 -16.23 10.22
C LEU A 13 -8.95 -14.72 10.43
N ARG A 14 -9.86 -14.21 11.27
CA ARG A 14 -9.91 -12.77 11.59
C ARG A 14 -8.69 -12.34 12.38
N GLU A 15 -8.28 -13.09 13.39
CA GLU A 15 -7.09 -12.82 14.21
C GLU A 15 -5.81 -12.85 13.37
N ALA A 16 -5.67 -13.84 12.48
CA ALA A 16 -4.54 -13.91 11.55
C ALA A 16 -4.52 -12.74 10.57
N LYS A 17 -5.70 -12.32 10.07
CA LYS A 17 -5.81 -11.14 9.20
C LYS A 17 -5.41 -9.87 9.94
N LEU A 18 -5.86 -9.68 11.18
CA LEU A 18 -5.50 -8.53 12.00
C LEU A 18 -3.99 -8.45 12.20
N LYS A 19 -3.38 -9.56 12.63
CA LYS A 19 -1.93 -9.63 12.84
C LYS A 19 -1.13 -9.32 11.57
N ALA A 20 -1.55 -9.88 10.44
CA ALA A 20 -0.90 -9.61 9.15
C ALA A 20 -1.00 -8.13 8.74
N MET A 21 -2.09 -7.44 9.10
CA MET A 21 -2.25 -6.01 8.83
C MET A 21 -1.41 -5.14 9.79
N GLU A 22 -1.26 -5.55 11.06
CA GLU A 22 -0.34 -4.91 12.00
C GLU A 22 1.11 -5.02 11.52
N ASP A 23 1.55 -6.24 11.16
CA ASP A 23 2.89 -6.49 10.62
C ASP A 23 3.14 -5.67 9.32
N ALA A 24 2.13 -5.54 8.46
CA ALA A 24 2.20 -4.74 7.24
C ALA A 24 2.28 -3.22 7.49
N ALA A 25 1.61 -2.73 8.54
CA ALA A 25 1.66 -1.33 8.94
C ALA A 25 3.04 -0.95 9.51
N GLU A 26 3.70 -1.86 10.22
CA GLU A 26 5.09 -1.68 10.69
C GLU A 26 6.12 -1.77 9.54
N ALA A 27 5.80 -2.48 8.46
CA ALA A 27 6.68 -2.68 7.31
C ALA A 27 6.56 -1.59 6.21
N LEU A 28 5.82 -0.51 6.44
CA LEU A 28 5.66 0.56 5.46
C LEU A 28 7.00 1.26 5.16
N PRO A 29 7.44 1.34 3.89
CA PRO A 29 8.72 1.95 3.54
C PRO A 29 8.72 3.49 3.61
N LEU A 30 7.53 4.10 3.65
CA LEU A 30 7.33 5.54 3.70
C LEU A 30 6.38 5.92 4.85
N SER A 31 6.51 7.16 5.31
CA SER A 31 5.55 7.75 6.24
C SER A 31 4.20 7.99 5.56
N ASN A 32 3.14 8.15 6.37
CA ASN A 32 1.80 8.50 5.86
C ASN A 32 1.78 9.81 5.06
N THR A 33 2.61 10.79 5.42
CA THR A 33 2.68 12.06 4.69
C THR A 33 3.37 11.88 3.34
N GLN A 34 4.38 11.02 3.26
CA GLN A 34 5.08 10.69 2.01
C GLN A 34 4.20 9.88 1.05
N PHE A 35 3.50 8.85 1.55
CA PHE A 35 2.53 8.11 0.74
C PHE A 35 1.42 9.01 0.22
N LYS A 36 0.84 9.85 1.08
CA LYS A 36 -0.18 10.80 0.67
C LYS A 36 0.33 11.73 -0.44
N ALA A 37 1.52 12.30 -0.29
CA ALA A 37 2.10 13.17 -1.31
C ALA A 37 2.35 12.46 -2.65
N LEU A 38 2.71 11.17 -2.62
CA LEU A 38 2.84 10.35 -3.82
C LEU A 38 1.47 10.17 -4.51
N PHE A 39 0.44 9.77 -3.77
CA PHE A 39 -0.90 9.52 -4.34
C PHE A 39 -1.57 10.81 -4.82
N ASP A 40 -1.52 11.90 -4.05
CA ASP A 40 -2.02 13.22 -4.45
C ASP A 40 -1.36 13.67 -5.77
N MET A 41 -0.05 13.47 -5.92
CA MET A 41 0.66 13.81 -7.16
C MET A 41 0.21 12.94 -8.34
N LEU A 42 -0.01 11.64 -8.13
CA LEU A 42 -0.50 10.75 -9.18
C LEU A 42 -1.93 11.12 -9.62
N ASP A 43 -2.81 11.43 -8.67
CA ASP A 43 -4.19 11.85 -8.94
C ASP A 43 -4.24 13.15 -9.76
N GLU A 44 -3.33 14.09 -9.50
CA GLU A 44 -3.19 15.32 -10.28
C GLU A 44 -2.58 15.10 -11.69
N ARG A 45 -1.57 14.22 -11.80
CA ARG A 45 -0.78 14.08 -13.04
C ARG A 45 -1.37 13.09 -14.04
N LEU A 46 -1.95 11.98 -13.59
CA LEU A 46 -2.47 10.92 -14.47
C LEU A 46 -3.58 11.40 -15.43
N PRO A 47 -4.53 12.26 -15.04
CA PRO A 47 -5.53 12.80 -15.98
C PRO A 47 -4.94 13.68 -17.09
N ILE A 48 -3.76 14.25 -16.88
CA ILE A 48 -3.09 15.17 -17.82
C ILE A 48 -2.12 14.40 -18.71
N ASP A 49 -1.23 13.61 -18.10
CA ASP A 49 -0.14 12.93 -18.79
C ASP A 49 -0.56 11.55 -19.35
N GLY A 50 -1.64 10.98 -18.82
CA GLY A 50 -2.04 9.59 -19.06
C GLY A 50 -1.12 8.58 -18.38
N CYS A 51 -1.52 7.31 -18.41
CA CYS A 51 -0.67 6.20 -17.97
C CYS A 51 0.00 5.54 -19.18
N ASP A 52 1.32 5.40 -19.14
CA ASP A 52 2.14 4.71 -20.16
C ASP A 52 2.49 3.27 -19.77
N HIS A 53 1.78 2.71 -18.78
CA HIS A 53 2.03 1.39 -18.18
C HIS A 53 3.41 1.24 -17.54
N THR A 54 4.06 2.35 -17.18
CA THR A 54 5.30 2.36 -16.39
C THR A 54 5.09 3.08 -15.06
N ARG A 55 6.12 3.07 -14.21
CA ARG A 55 6.19 3.82 -12.94
C ARG A 55 6.93 5.15 -13.10
N ARG A 56 6.85 5.78 -14.28
CA ARG A 56 7.67 6.95 -14.61
C ARG A 56 7.44 8.11 -13.65
N LEU A 57 6.19 8.44 -13.34
CA LEU A 57 5.83 9.51 -12.41
C LEU A 57 6.21 9.15 -10.98
N THR A 58 5.93 7.91 -10.57
CA THR A 58 6.25 7.37 -9.24
C THR A 58 7.76 7.42 -8.97
N ILE A 59 8.58 6.89 -9.88
CA ILE A 59 10.05 6.88 -9.75
C ILE A 59 10.60 8.32 -9.74
N ALA A 60 10.07 9.20 -10.58
CA ALA A 60 10.49 10.59 -10.60
C ALA A 60 10.20 11.28 -9.25
N HIS A 61 9.01 11.06 -8.68
CA HIS A 61 8.65 11.60 -7.38
C HIS A 61 9.55 11.09 -6.25
N ILE A 62 9.70 9.76 -6.15
CA ILE A 62 10.56 9.09 -5.16
C ILE A 62 11.97 9.67 -5.17
N ARG A 63 12.59 9.75 -6.37
CA ARG A 63 13.94 10.29 -6.53
C ARG A 63 14.02 11.76 -6.16
N SER A 64 13.04 12.56 -6.59
CA SER A 64 13.02 14.00 -6.32
C SER A 64 12.86 14.31 -4.83
N ALA A 65 12.14 13.46 -4.10
CA ALA A 65 11.88 13.60 -2.67
C ALA A 65 12.92 12.88 -1.79
N GLY A 66 13.91 12.20 -2.39
CA GLY A 66 14.96 11.47 -1.66
C GLY A 66 14.42 10.27 -0.86
N LEU A 67 13.37 9.62 -1.37
CA LEU A 67 12.71 8.48 -0.72
C LEU A 67 13.44 7.15 -1.02
N PRO A 68 13.32 6.13 -0.15
CA PRO A 68 13.92 4.81 -0.37
C PRO A 68 13.32 4.11 -1.59
N GLU A 69 13.97 4.24 -2.75
CA GLU A 69 13.43 3.81 -4.03
C GLU A 69 13.18 2.30 -4.08
N THR A 70 14.15 1.48 -3.70
CA THR A 70 14.04 0.03 -3.80
C THR A 70 12.91 -0.50 -2.92
N GLU A 71 12.90 -0.14 -1.64
CA GLU A 71 11.91 -0.60 -0.67
C GLU A 71 10.50 -0.09 -1.03
N THR A 72 10.39 1.14 -1.53
CA THR A 72 9.10 1.69 -1.98
C THR A 72 8.60 0.93 -3.20
N LEU A 73 9.44 0.69 -4.21
CA LEU A 73 9.02 0.01 -5.43
C LEU A 73 8.68 -1.47 -5.21
N GLU A 74 9.37 -2.14 -4.28
CA GLU A 74 9.06 -3.50 -3.85
C GLU A 74 7.70 -3.55 -3.16
N TRP A 75 7.48 -2.70 -2.15
CA TRP A 75 6.18 -2.63 -1.45
C TRP A 75 5.02 -2.32 -2.40
N LEU A 76 5.22 -1.36 -3.33
CA LEU A 76 4.23 -1.05 -4.36
C LEU A 76 3.94 -2.27 -5.25
N ALA A 77 4.95 -3.09 -5.58
CA ALA A 77 4.76 -4.26 -6.45
C ALA A 77 4.01 -5.38 -5.73
N GLU A 78 4.32 -5.61 -4.45
CA GLU A 78 3.59 -6.54 -3.59
C GLU A 78 2.12 -6.14 -3.44
N ASN A 79 1.83 -4.85 -3.48
CA ASN A 79 0.48 -4.27 -3.42
C ASN A 79 -0.07 -3.91 -4.82
N GLY A 80 0.41 -4.59 -5.86
CA GLY A 80 -0.21 -4.58 -7.19
C GLY A 80 0.00 -3.31 -8.01
N GLY A 81 0.90 -2.41 -7.64
CA GLY A 81 1.15 -1.13 -8.30
C GLY A 81 2.29 -1.18 -9.31
N TYR A 82 2.14 -1.83 -10.47
CA TYR A 82 3.24 -1.97 -11.47
C TYR A 82 3.30 -0.85 -12.52
N CYS A 83 2.20 -0.12 -12.75
CA CYS A 83 2.15 1.20 -13.40
C CYS A 83 1.77 2.30 -12.41
N ASP A 84 2.00 3.56 -12.79
CA ASP A 84 1.51 4.75 -12.06
C ASP A 84 -0.01 4.67 -11.78
N CYS A 85 -0.78 4.13 -12.73
CA CYS A 85 -2.23 3.92 -12.59
C CYS A 85 -2.64 2.92 -11.50
N GLU A 86 -1.89 1.83 -11.38
CA GLU A 86 -2.12 0.76 -10.43
C GLU A 86 -1.56 1.14 -9.06
N VAL A 87 -0.50 1.95 -9.00
CA VAL A 87 -0.03 2.54 -7.73
C VAL A 87 -1.17 3.34 -7.10
N LEU A 88 -1.84 4.18 -7.88
CA LEU A 88 -2.99 4.94 -7.38
C LEU A 88 -4.18 4.02 -7.06
N ALA A 89 -4.56 3.11 -7.96
CA ALA A 89 -5.77 2.31 -7.77
C ALA A 89 -5.67 1.20 -6.71
N ASN A 90 -4.50 0.53 -6.60
CA ASN A 90 -4.33 -0.65 -5.76
C ASN A 90 -3.53 -0.33 -4.50
N SER A 91 -2.40 0.35 -4.65
CA SER A 91 -1.48 0.56 -3.53
C SER A 91 -1.98 1.64 -2.56
N GLU A 92 -2.78 2.61 -3.02
CA GLU A 92 -3.46 3.55 -2.14
C GLU A 92 -4.47 2.84 -1.22
N GLU A 93 -5.32 1.96 -1.78
CA GLU A 93 -6.27 1.16 -0.98
C GLU A 93 -5.54 0.32 0.09
N ALA A 94 -4.42 -0.32 -0.28
CA ALA A 94 -3.60 -1.09 0.66
C ALA A 94 -3.02 -0.21 1.78
N TRP A 95 -2.52 0.99 1.43
CA TRP A 95 -2.00 1.95 2.40
C TRP A 95 -3.09 2.48 3.34
N GLU A 96 -4.27 2.83 2.83
CA GLU A 96 -5.41 3.27 3.63
C GLU A 96 -5.88 2.19 4.62
N ALA A 97 -5.90 0.94 4.15
CA ALA A 97 -6.23 -0.21 4.99
C ALA A 97 -5.23 -0.41 6.14
N CYS A 98 -3.93 -0.11 5.92
CA CYS A 98 -2.91 -0.13 6.97
C CYS A 98 -3.08 1.04 7.96
N LYS A 99 -3.48 2.23 7.49
CA LYS A 99 -3.69 3.42 8.34
C LYS A 99 -4.81 3.28 9.35
N GLN A 100 -5.90 2.61 9.01
CA GLN A 100 -7.08 2.46 9.88
C GLN A 100 -6.76 1.73 11.21
N TYR A 101 -5.60 1.09 11.33
CA TYR A 101 -5.14 0.44 12.57
C TYR A 101 -4.23 1.30 13.44
N ASN A 102 -3.54 2.30 12.87
CA ASN A 102 -2.58 3.17 13.60
C ASN A 102 -3.23 4.35 14.34
N THR A 103 -4.56 4.53 14.26
CA THR A 103 -5.29 5.62 14.92
C THR A 103 -6.09 5.18 16.15
N THR A 104 -5.92 3.96 16.64
CA THR A 104 -6.64 3.42 17.82
C THR A 104 -5.71 3.20 19.01
N THR A 105 -4.87 4.20 19.33
CA THR A 105 -4.14 4.30 20.61
C THR A 105 -4.52 5.62 21.26
#